data_AF-A0A4R2PRV8-F1
#
_entry.id   AF-A0A4R2PRV8-F1
#
_cell.length_a   1.000
_cell.length_b   1.000
_cell.length_c   1.000
_cell.angle_alpha   90.00
_cell.angle_beta   90.00
_cell.angle_gamma   90.00
#
_symmetry.space_group_name_H-M   'P 1'
#
loop_
_entity.id
_entity.type
_entity.pdbx_description
1 polymer ?
#
loop_
_entity_poly.entity_id
_entity_poly.type
_entity_poly.pdbx_seq_one_letter_code
_entity_poly.pdbx_strand_id
1 'polypeptide(L)'
;MPLYDRDGPLFPGLVERLEATPRRGPLIVMRDRPDRREKVHLPYKGDYFRHLYRRLADQAGLPRDLYFMGFRHGGLTELGDAQGTDQELMSLGGHKSRQMLTIYTRTTRTQAASAARKRRAMRAE
;
A
#
# COMPACT_ATOMS: atom_id res chain seq x y z
N MET A 1 -4.57 -11.64 -2.02
CA MET A 1 -4.04 -10.72 -3.05
C MET A 1 -2.90 -11.46 -3.74
N PRO A 2 -2.98 -11.70 -5.06
CA PRO A 2 -1.99 -12.49 -5.78
C PRO A 2 -0.65 -11.76 -5.89
N LEU A 3 0.47 -12.47 -5.74
CA LEU A 3 1.82 -11.91 -5.97
C LEU A 3 2.29 -12.03 -7.42
N TYR A 4 1.69 -12.96 -8.16
CA TYR A 4 1.99 -13.27 -9.55
C TYR A 4 0.70 -13.43 -10.35
N ASP A 5 0.79 -13.19 -11.65
CA ASP A 5 -0.18 -13.61 -12.64
C ASP A 5 0.50 -14.42 -13.76
N ARG A 6 -0.15 -14.51 -14.94
CA ARG A 6 0.40 -15.24 -16.09
C ARG A 6 1.59 -14.53 -16.74
N ASP A 7 1.70 -13.21 -16.54
CA ASP A 7 2.68 -12.34 -17.20
C ASP A 7 3.87 -12.03 -16.27
N GLY A 8 3.76 -12.31 -14.96
CA GLY A 8 4.87 -12.30 -14.02
C GLY A 8 4.52 -11.75 -12.64
N PRO A 9 5.50 -11.17 -11.91
CA PRO A 9 5.27 -10.59 -10.59
C PRO A 9 4.46 -9.30 -10.68
N LEU A 10 3.34 -9.25 -9.96
CA LEU A 10 2.44 -8.07 -9.91
C LEU A 10 3.03 -6.90 -9.11
N PHE A 11 4.00 -7.18 -8.24
CA PHE A 11 4.68 -6.19 -7.41
C PHE A 11 6.19 -6.33 -7.61
N PRO A 12 6.76 -5.67 -8.63
CA PRO A 12 8.19 -5.73 -8.90
C PRO A 12 9.02 -5.37 -7.66
N GLY A 13 10.03 -6.19 -7.36
CA GLY A 13 10.89 -6.04 -6.19
C GLY A 13 10.28 -6.45 -4.84
N LEU A 14 8.95 -6.58 -4.70
CA LEU A 14 8.34 -7.09 -3.46
C LEU A 14 8.64 -8.58 -3.27
N VAL A 15 8.50 -9.36 -4.34
CA VAL A 15 8.82 -10.81 -4.34
C VAL A 15 10.26 -11.05 -3.89
N GLU A 16 11.21 -10.34 -4.51
CA GLU A 16 12.62 -10.44 -4.16
C GLU A 16 12.88 -10.08 -2.69
N ARG A 17 12.25 -9.01 -2.21
CA ARG A 17 12.33 -8.61 -0.79
C ARG A 17 11.74 -9.67 0.14
N LEU A 18 10.63 -10.31 -0.23
CA LEU A 18 10.01 -11.37 0.56
C LEU A 18 10.93 -12.59 0.64
N GLU A 19 11.54 -12.99 -0.48
CA GLU A 19 12.50 -14.10 -0.51
C GLU A 19 13.76 -13.79 0.30
N ALA A 20 14.25 -12.55 0.24
CA ALA A 20 15.40 -12.10 1.02
C ALA A 20 15.09 -11.89 2.52
N THR A 21 13.80 -11.88 2.92
CA THR A 21 13.40 -11.62 4.31
C THR A 21 13.68 -12.84 5.20
N PRO A 22 14.50 -12.70 6.27
CA PRO A 22 14.78 -13.82 7.16
C PRO A 22 13.51 -14.34 7.85
N ARG A 23 13.30 -15.66 7.81
CA ARG A 23 12.18 -16.33 8.50
C ARG A 23 12.44 -16.40 10.01
N ARG A 24 12.02 -15.36 10.72
CA ARG A 24 12.24 -15.21 12.18
C ARG A 24 11.12 -15.77 13.05
N GLY A 25 9.96 -16.10 12.47
CA GLY A 25 8.79 -16.58 13.22
C GLY A 25 7.57 -16.74 12.32
N PRO A 26 6.35 -16.78 12.92
CA PRO A 26 5.13 -17.15 12.20
C PRO A 26 4.56 -16.03 11.31
N LEU A 27 5.02 -14.78 11.46
CA LEU A 27 4.63 -13.66 10.60
C LEU A 27 5.80 -13.25 9.71
N ILE A 28 5.49 -12.61 8.58
CA ILE A 28 6.51 -12.05 7.68
C ILE A 28 7.28 -10.92 8.39
N VAL A 29 6.55 -10.03 9.08
CA VAL A 29 7.14 -8.86 9.75
C VAL A 29 7.29 -9.13 11.24
N MET A 30 8.52 -9.48 11.65
CA MET A 30 8.92 -9.77 13.02
C MET A 30 9.98 -8.77 13.48
N ARG A 31 10.14 -8.55 14.79
CA ARG A 31 11.21 -7.69 15.32
C ARG A 31 12.58 -8.20 14.92
N ASP A 32 13.49 -7.28 14.57
CA ASP A 32 14.84 -7.65 14.13
C ASP A 32 15.72 -8.22 15.24
N ARG A 33 15.44 -7.84 16.49
CA ARG A 33 16.16 -8.32 17.68
C ARG A 33 15.28 -9.27 18.50
N PRO A 34 15.86 -10.36 19.04
CA PRO A 34 15.14 -11.21 19.97
C PRO A 34 14.70 -10.42 21.21
N ASP A 35 13.57 -10.81 21.77
CA ASP A 35 13.11 -10.29 23.04
C ASP A 35 14.12 -10.62 24.15
N ARG A 36 14.35 -9.66 25.06
CA ARG A 36 15.35 -9.82 26.12
C ARG A 36 15.02 -10.96 27.08
N ARG A 37 13.73 -11.21 27.33
CA ARG A 37 13.24 -12.24 28.25
C ARG A 37 12.98 -13.54 27.52
N GLU A 38 12.17 -13.50 26.45
CA GLU A 38 11.74 -14.72 25.74
C GLU A 38 12.83 -15.29 24.84
N LYS A 39 13.89 -14.52 24.54
CA LYS A 39 15.02 -14.90 23.67
C LYS A 39 14.61 -15.29 22.24
N VAL A 40 13.38 -14.98 21.84
CA VAL A 40 12.83 -15.21 20.50
C VAL A 40 12.41 -13.90 19.85
N HIS A 41 12.28 -13.90 18.52
CA HIS A 41 11.72 -12.76 17.80
C HIS A 41 10.21 -12.67 18.04
N LEU A 42 9.75 -11.52 18.54
CA LEU A 42 8.33 -11.24 18.72
C LEU A 42 7.78 -10.37 17.59
N PRO A 43 6.47 -10.41 17.31
CA PRO A 43 5.83 -9.44 16.44
C PRO A 43 6.00 -7.99 16.96
N TYR A 44 5.94 -7.02 16.04
CA TYR A 44 5.83 -5.62 16.43
C TYR A 44 4.48 -5.36 17.09
N LYS A 45 4.47 -4.70 18.26
CA LYS A 45 3.23 -4.16 18.84
C LYS A 45 2.86 -2.86 18.12
N GLY A 46 1.58 -2.52 18.04
CA GLY A 46 1.08 -1.35 17.28
C GLY A 46 1.80 -0.04 17.63
N ASP A 47 1.93 0.29 18.91
CA ASP A 47 2.63 1.52 19.33
C ASP A 47 4.12 1.49 19.00
N TYR A 48 4.79 0.37 19.26
CA TYR A 48 6.21 0.21 18.96
C TYR A 48 6.48 0.34 17.45
N PHE A 49 5.60 -0.25 16.64
CA PHE A 49 5.64 -0.12 15.18
C PHE A 49 5.50 1.33 14.73
N ARG A 50 4.53 2.07 15.29
CA ARG A 50 4.29 3.49 14.97
C ARG A 50 5.52 4.36 15.25
N HIS A 51 6.19 4.15 16.38
CA HIS A 51 7.41 4.87 16.72
C HIS A 51 8.59 4.49 15.82
N LEU A 52 8.73 3.20 15.51
CA LEU A 52 9.76 2.73 14.57
C LEU A 52 9.55 3.32 13.18
N TYR A 53 8.33 3.25 12.66
CA TYR A 53 7.97 3.86 11.38
C TYR A 53 8.34 5.34 11.37
N ARG A 54 7.95 6.10 12.40
CA ARG A 54 8.26 7.53 12.45
C ARG A 54 9.77 7.79 12.41
N ARG A 55 10.56 7.02 13.16
CA ARG A 55 12.02 7.13 13.14
C ARG A 55 12.59 6.88 11.74
N LEU A 56 12.14 5.81 11.07
CA LEU A 56 12.60 5.47 9.72
C LEU A 56 12.16 6.52 8.70
N ALA A 57 10.93 7.01 8.81
CA ALA A 57 10.38 8.05 7.95
C ALA A 57 11.18 9.36 8.09
N ASP A 58 11.51 9.76 9.32
CA ASP A 58 12.34 10.94 9.58
C ASP A 58 13.75 10.78 8.98
N GLN A 59 14.36 9.59 9.11
CA GLN A 59 15.67 9.28 8.51
C GLN A 59 15.63 9.30 6.98
N ALA A 60 14.50 8.93 6.39
CA ALA A 60 14.27 8.97 4.95
C ALA A 60 13.83 10.37 4.44
N GLY A 61 13.74 11.38 5.31
CA GLY A 61 13.31 12.73 4.94
C GLY A 61 11.83 12.82 4.56
N LEU A 62 11.01 11.87 5.00
CA LEU A 62 9.58 11.87 4.68
C LEU A 62 8.82 12.90 5.54
N PRO A 63 7.76 13.51 4.98
CA PRO A 63 6.94 14.48 5.71
C PRO A 63 6.35 13.94 7.03
N ARG A 64 6.22 14.83 8.02
CA ARG A 64 5.71 14.49 9.37
C ARG A 64 4.24 14.07 9.36
N ASP A 65 3.47 14.61 8.43
CA ASP A 65 2.04 14.33 8.19
C ASP A 65 1.81 13.05 7.37
N LEU A 66 2.87 12.47 6.77
CA LEU A 66 2.78 11.15 6.15
C LEU A 66 2.80 10.08 7.24
N TYR A 67 1.64 9.48 7.52
CA TYR A 67 1.52 8.33 8.42
C TYR A 67 1.67 7.01 7.66
N PHE A 68 1.92 5.90 8.37
CA PHE A 68 2.06 4.58 7.76
C PHE A 68 0.82 4.16 6.94
N MET A 69 -0.38 4.51 7.41
CA MET A 69 -1.62 4.31 6.65
C MET A 69 -1.64 5.07 5.31
N GLY A 70 -0.86 6.15 5.19
CA GLY A 70 -0.71 6.93 3.96
C GLY A 70 -0.28 6.09 2.75
N PHE A 71 0.52 5.04 2.94
CA PHE A 71 0.89 4.14 1.85
C PHE A 71 -0.31 3.38 1.27
N ARG A 72 -1.29 3.02 2.13
CA ARG A 72 -2.53 2.38 1.69
C ARG A 72 -3.38 3.36 0.87
N HIS A 73 -3.48 4.62 1.31
CA HIS A 73 -4.16 5.65 0.53
C HIS A 73 -3.45 5.92 -0.80
N GLY A 74 -2.12 5.95 -0.79
CA GLY A 74 -1.28 6.13 -1.97
C GLY A 74 -1.55 5.07 -3.03
N GLY A 75 -1.41 3.79 -2.68
CA GLY A 75 -1.62 2.69 -3.62
C GLY A 75 -3.03 2.65 -4.23
N LEU A 76 -4.07 2.97 -3.45
CA LEU A 76 -5.44 3.05 -3.97
C LEU A 76 -5.68 4.29 -4.84
N THR A 77 -4.99 5.40 -4.54
CA THR A 77 -5.04 6.62 -5.37
C THR A 77 -4.32 6.39 -6.71
N GLU A 78 -3.16 5.72 -6.69
CA GLU A 78 -2.43 5.33 -7.91
C GLU A 78 -3.27 4.42 -8.81
N LEU A 79 -3.99 3.44 -8.23
CA LEU A 79 -4.92 2.61 -8.99
C LEU A 79 -6.08 3.43 -9.57
N GLY A 80 -6.62 4.41 -8.83
CA GLY A 80 -7.63 5.33 -9.35
C GLY A 80 -7.11 6.21 -10.50
N ASP A 81 -5.87 6.69 -10.40
CA ASP A 81 -5.20 7.45 -11.46
C ASP A 81 -4.96 6.60 -12.72
N ALA A 82 -4.72 5.31 -12.54
CA ALA A 82 -4.66 4.29 -13.60
C ALA A 82 -6.03 3.91 -14.17
N GLN A 83 -7.11 4.60 -13.76
CA GLN A 83 -8.49 4.34 -14.17
C GLN A 83 -9.03 2.96 -13.75
N GLY A 84 -8.50 2.39 -12.66
CA GLY A 84 -9.07 1.19 -12.07
C GLY A 84 -10.55 1.38 -11.71
N THR A 85 -11.32 0.32 -11.89
CA THR A 85 -12.74 0.28 -11.55
C THR A 85 -12.94 0.23 -10.04
N ASP A 86 -14.08 0.73 -9.55
CA ASP A 86 -14.45 0.60 -8.13
C ASP A 86 -14.31 -0.84 -7.60
N GLN A 87 -14.62 -1.84 -8.43
CA GLN A 87 -14.50 -3.25 -8.07
C GLN A 87 -13.04 -3.68 -7.87
N GLU A 88 -12.12 -3.21 -8.71
CA GLU A 88 -10.68 -3.47 -8.58
C GLU A 88 -10.11 -2.75 -7.34
N LEU A 89 -10.49 -1.50 -7.12
CA LEU A 89 -10.08 -0.75 -5.92
C LEU A 89 -10.60 -1.41 -4.63
N MET A 90 -11.84 -1.90 -4.64
CA MET A 90 -12.41 -2.63 -3.51
C MET A 90 -11.70 -3.96 -3.28
N SER A 91 -11.42 -4.72 -4.34
CA SER A 91 -10.73 -6.01 -4.28
C SER A 91 -9.31 -5.85 -3.75
N LEU A 92 -8.54 -4.90 -4.28
CA LEU A 92 -7.17 -4.65 -3.85
C LEU A 92 -7.11 -4.05 -2.43
N GLY A 93 -8.01 -3.12 -2.12
CA GLY A 93 -8.11 -2.53 -0.80
C GLY A 93 -8.63 -3.50 0.26
N GLY A 94 -9.43 -4.50 -0.09
CA GLY A 94 -10.18 -5.31 0.86
C GLY A 94 -11.40 -4.57 1.43
N HIS A 95 -12.00 -3.66 0.65
CA HIS A 95 -13.22 -2.94 1.05
C HIS A 95 -14.47 -3.74 0.69
N LYS A 96 -15.40 -3.85 1.63
CA LYS A 96 -16.71 -4.52 1.43
C LYS A 96 -17.80 -3.63 0.83
N SER A 97 -17.60 -2.32 0.80
CA SER A 97 -18.57 -1.35 0.27
C SER A 97 -17.86 -0.23 -0.49
N ARG A 98 -18.56 0.35 -1.48
CA ARG A 98 -18.06 1.49 -2.27
C ARG A 98 -17.87 2.74 -1.42
N GLN A 99 -18.67 2.92 -0.37
CA GLN A 99 -18.52 4.06 0.53
C GLN A 99 -17.16 4.10 1.23
N MET A 100 -16.51 2.95 1.44
CA MET A 100 -15.13 2.95 1.98
C MET A 100 -14.12 3.51 0.98
N LEU A 101 -14.39 3.47 -0.34
CA LEU A 101 -13.47 4.01 -1.33
C LEU A 101 -13.25 5.51 -1.13
N THR A 102 -14.29 6.28 -0.80
CA THR A 102 -14.17 7.73 -0.60
C THR A 102 -13.25 8.12 0.55
N ILE A 103 -13.03 7.22 1.51
CA ILE A 103 -12.08 7.41 2.62
C ILE A 103 -10.65 7.17 2.14
N TYR A 104 -10.46 6.18 1.27
CA TYR A 104 -9.14 5.65 0.93
C TYR A 104 -8.57 6.10 -0.41
N THR A 105 -9.38 6.67 -1.30
CA THR A 105 -8.95 7.24 -2.57
C THR A 105 -8.97 8.76 -2.50
N ARG A 106 -7.95 9.40 -3.09
CA ARG A 106 -7.97 10.86 -3.29
C ARG A 106 -8.44 11.18 -4.70
N THR A 107 -9.20 12.27 -4.83
CA THR A 107 -9.49 12.88 -6.12
C THR A 107 -8.26 13.62 -6.61
N THR A 108 -7.79 13.32 -7.82
CA THR A 108 -6.57 13.90 -8.37
C THR A 108 -6.85 14.70 -9.65
N ARG A 109 -5.92 15.60 -9.99
CA ARG A 109 -5.95 16.30 -11.28
C ARG A 109 -5.77 15.33 -12.45
N THR A 110 -5.05 14.22 -12.24
CA THR A 110 -4.88 13.15 -13.23
C THR A 110 -6.21 12.51 -13.59
N GLN A 111 -7.03 12.16 -12.60
CA GLN A 111 -8.37 11.62 -12.79
C GLN A 111 -9.27 12.61 -13.52
N ALA A 112 -9.25 13.89 -13.13
CA ALA A 112 -10.02 14.94 -13.80
C ALA A 112 -9.62 15.11 -15.28
N ALA A 113 -8.31 15.14 -15.57
CA ALA A 113 -7.80 15.24 -16.94
C ALA A 113 -8.16 13.99 -17.77
N SER A 114 -8.09 12.81 -17.17
CA SER A 114 -8.55 11.55 -17.75
C SER A 114 -10.04 11.60 -18.13
N ALA A 115 -10.90 12.06 -17.22
CA ALA A 115 -12.33 12.22 -17.48
C ALA A 115 -12.60 13.23 -18.61
N ALA A 116 -11.87 14.36 -18.64
CA ALA A 116 -11.98 15.34 -19.71
C ALA A 116 -11.56 14.77 -21.08
N ARG A 117 -10.49 13.95 -21.13
CA ARG A 117 -10.06 13.25 -22.36
C ARG A 117 -11.14 12.30 -22.86
N LYS A 118 -11.74 11.50 -21.97
CA LYS A 118 -12.85 10.58 -22.30
C LYS A 118 -14.06 11.33 -22.87
N ARG A 119 -14.44 12.46 -22.25
CA ARG A 119 -15.53 13.31 -22.74
C ARG A 119 -15.23 13.92 -24.11
N ARG A 120 -13.98 14.38 -24.34
CA ARG A 120 -13.57 14.94 -25.63
C ARG A 120 -13.62 13.88 -26.74
N ALA A 121 -13.17 12.66 -26.46
CA ALA A 121 -13.22 11.55 -27.42
C ALA A 121 -14.66 11.26 -27.88
N MET A 122 -15.61 11.19 -26.94
CA MET A 122 -17.04 10.99 -27.25
C MET A 122 -17.70 12.10 -28.09
N ARG A 123 -17.05 13.25 -28.26
CA ARG A 123 -17.57 14.40 -29.03
C ARG A 123 -16.85 14.62 -30.36
N ALA A 124 -15.74 13.93 -30.58
CA ALA A 124 -14.95 14.00 -31.81
C ALA A 124 -15.39 12.96 -32.84
N GLU A 125 -16.37 12.13 -32.48
CA GLU A 125 -17.19 11.28 -33.34
C GLU A 125 -18.59 11.90 -33.46
#